data_AF-A0A7J9W5L0-F1
#
_entry.id   AF-A0A7J9W5L0-F1
#
_cell.length_a   1.000
_cell.length_b   1.000
_cell.length_c   1.000
_cell.angle_alpha   90.00
_cell.angle_beta   90.00
_cell.angle_gamma   90.00
#
_symmetry.space_group_name_H-M   'P 1'
#
loop_
_entity.id
_entity.type
_entity.pdbx_description
1 polymer ?
#
loop_
_entity_poly.entity_id
_entity_poly.type
_entity_poly.pdbx_seq_one_letter_code
_entity_poly.pdbx_strand_id
1 'polypeptide(L)'
;MDPDERVRFLGHLKLLRVAEDFLALVRHDGDLRAAWPLVDPDFRHCLAQQWLIDNRQDLDAEGFDRDQVAAAFAEEEPDHPLWHHFERVHLREWNRAIPSPDVSGIGANTRLVAPDVEVLYVHDTSDMEDGQWLRGEQRRAFPALMRWDGQRWRVLNLGSESVPQPGWPPTLT
;
A
#
# COMPACT_ATOMS: atom_id res chain seq x y z
N MET A 1 32.27 5.03 -4.84
CA MET A 1 30.85 4.92 -5.22
C MET A 1 30.66 5.78 -6.43
N ASP A 2 30.27 5.16 -7.52
CA ASP A 2 29.96 5.82 -8.79
C ASP A 2 28.77 6.78 -8.61
N PRO A 3 28.69 7.93 -9.31
CA PRO A 3 27.56 8.85 -9.17
C PRO A 3 26.20 8.20 -9.44
N ASP A 4 26.13 7.26 -10.39
CA ASP A 4 24.90 6.55 -10.72
C ASP A 4 24.50 5.55 -9.62
N GLU A 5 25.47 4.87 -9.01
CA GLU A 5 25.26 4.04 -7.82
C GLU A 5 24.72 4.86 -6.65
N ARG A 6 25.25 6.08 -6.45
CA ARG A 6 24.79 6.97 -5.38
C ARG A 6 23.37 7.46 -5.61
N VAL A 7 23.00 7.81 -6.85
CA VAL A 7 21.64 8.23 -7.20
C VAL A 7 20.65 7.08 -6.97
N ARG A 8 20.98 5.86 -7.43
CA ARG A 8 20.16 4.67 -7.17
C ARG A 8 20.01 4.39 -5.68
N PHE A 9 21.11 4.43 -4.93
CA PHE A 9 21.08 4.20 -3.48
C PHE A 9 20.24 5.24 -2.72
N LEU A 10 20.38 6.53 -3.06
CA LEU A 10 19.58 7.59 -2.44
C LEU A 10 18.11 7.51 -2.84
N GLY A 11 17.80 7.12 -4.08
CA GLY A 11 16.44 6.84 -4.54
C GLY A 11 15.81 5.69 -3.77
N HIS A 12 16.56 4.60 -3.59
CA HIS A 12 16.15 3.42 -2.84
C HIS A 12 15.86 3.75 -1.36
N LEU A 13 16.72 4.54 -0.69
CA LEU A 13 16.45 4.97 0.69
C LEU A 13 15.15 5.78 0.84
N LYS A 14 14.83 6.64 -0.13
CA LYS A 14 13.57 7.41 -0.13
C LYS A 14 12.37 6.49 -0.30
N LEU A 15 12.47 5.54 -1.21
CA LEU A 15 11.44 4.54 -1.45
C LEU A 15 11.18 3.71 -0.19
N LEU A 16 12.25 3.16 0.41
CA LEU A 16 12.16 2.33 1.62
C LEU A 16 11.47 3.09 2.76
N ARG A 17 11.87 4.34 2.97
CA ARG A 17 11.30 5.19 4.01
C ARG A 17 9.81 5.45 3.83
N VAL A 18 9.34 5.69 2.61
CA VAL A 18 7.89 5.86 2.36
C VAL A 18 7.12 4.58 2.68
N ALA A 19 7.67 3.42 2.34
CA ALA A 19 7.05 2.15 2.67
C ALA A 19 7.02 1.89 4.18
N GLU A 20 8.12 2.16 4.89
CA GLU A 20 8.19 2.08 6.35
C GLU A 20 7.21 3.04 7.02
N ASP A 21 7.16 4.30 6.61
CA ASP A 21 6.26 5.32 7.15
C ASP A 21 4.79 4.90 6.94
N PHE A 22 4.44 4.41 5.74
CA PHE A 22 3.11 3.88 5.46
C PHE A 22 2.77 2.68 6.36
N LEU A 23 3.67 1.72 6.48
CA LEU A 23 3.45 0.53 7.31
C LEU A 23 3.32 0.91 8.79
N ALA A 24 4.12 1.84 9.30
CA ALA A 24 4.01 2.32 10.68
C ALA A 24 2.62 2.92 10.94
N LEU A 25 2.15 3.83 10.08
CA LEU A 25 0.85 4.46 10.24
C LEU A 25 -0.30 3.45 10.21
N VAL A 26 -0.30 2.52 9.26
CA VAL A 26 -1.41 1.56 9.12
C VAL A 26 -1.35 0.38 10.10
N ARG A 27 -0.15 -0.04 10.53
CA ARG A 27 0.03 -1.25 11.35
C ARG A 27 0.32 -0.98 12.81
N HIS A 28 1.04 0.08 13.12
CA HIS A 28 1.33 0.47 14.50
C HIS A 28 0.26 1.46 15.00
N ASP A 29 0.01 2.53 14.25
CA ASP A 29 -0.92 3.58 14.71
C ASP A 29 -2.38 3.26 14.39
N GLY A 30 -2.63 2.43 13.38
CA GLY A 30 -3.98 2.12 12.92
C GLY A 30 -4.69 3.34 12.34
N ASP A 31 -3.94 4.21 11.65
CA ASP A 31 -4.42 5.47 11.10
C ASP A 31 -4.23 5.47 9.57
N LEU A 32 -5.26 5.04 8.84
CA LEU A 32 -5.22 5.03 7.38
C LEU A 32 -5.31 6.44 6.83
N ARG A 33 -6.07 7.31 7.49
CA ARG A 33 -6.21 8.72 7.08
C ARG A 33 -4.86 9.42 7.03
N ALA A 34 -4.02 9.26 8.05
CA ALA A 34 -2.67 9.81 8.06
C ALA A 34 -1.75 9.15 7.01
N ALA A 35 -1.95 7.87 6.72
CA ALA A 35 -1.19 7.15 5.70
C ALA A 35 -1.62 7.48 4.27
N TRP A 36 -2.85 7.98 4.07
CA TRP A 36 -3.49 8.16 2.77
C TRP A 36 -2.71 9.03 1.77
N PRO A 37 -2.03 10.11 2.19
CA PRO A 37 -1.14 10.87 1.32
C PRO A 37 0.06 10.09 0.78
N LEU A 38 0.46 8.99 1.42
CA LEU A 38 1.52 8.10 0.94
C LEU A 38 0.99 7.09 -0.08
N VAL A 39 -0.32 6.99 -0.25
CA VAL A 39 -0.97 6.08 -1.21
C VAL A 39 -1.08 6.76 -2.56
N ASP A 40 -0.84 5.99 -3.61
CA ASP A 40 -0.96 6.44 -4.99
C ASP A 40 -2.42 6.77 -5.36
N PRO A 41 -2.70 7.85 -6.12
CA PRO A 41 -4.06 8.23 -6.50
C PRO A 41 -4.87 7.15 -7.21
N ASP A 42 -4.23 6.34 -8.06
CA ASP A 42 -4.91 5.25 -8.78
C ASP A 42 -5.31 4.15 -7.78
N PHE A 43 -4.42 3.86 -6.82
CA PHE A 43 -4.70 2.86 -5.81
C PHE A 43 -5.79 3.31 -4.84
N ARG A 44 -5.79 4.59 -4.42
CA ARG A 44 -6.86 5.16 -3.59
C ARG A 44 -8.22 5.01 -4.25
N HIS A 45 -8.32 5.31 -5.55
CA HIS A 45 -9.55 5.10 -6.32
C HIS A 45 -9.95 3.63 -6.36
N CYS A 46 -9.04 2.71 -6.64
CA CYS A 46 -9.37 1.28 -6.69
C CYS A 46 -9.89 0.76 -5.36
N LEU A 47 -9.25 1.13 -4.24
CA LEU A 47 -9.70 0.73 -2.91
C LEU A 47 -11.09 1.29 -2.61
N ALA A 48 -11.33 2.57 -2.91
CA ALA A 48 -12.63 3.20 -2.74
C ALA A 48 -13.72 2.50 -3.56
N GLN A 49 -13.48 2.28 -4.85
CA GLN A 49 -14.42 1.62 -5.76
C GLN A 49 -14.73 0.19 -5.31
N GLN A 50 -13.71 -0.58 -4.91
CA GLN A 50 -13.89 -1.95 -4.43
C GLN A 50 -14.76 -1.97 -3.17
N TRP A 51 -14.47 -1.11 -2.19
CA TRP A 51 -15.28 -1.01 -0.98
C TRP A 51 -16.74 -0.64 -1.27
N LEU A 52 -16.99 0.29 -2.20
CA LEU A 52 -18.33 0.68 -2.60
C LEU A 52 -19.09 -0.45 -3.31
N ILE A 53 -18.40 -1.27 -4.11
CA ILE A 53 -18.99 -2.48 -4.71
C ILE A 53 -19.41 -3.47 -3.62
N ASP A 54 -18.52 -3.72 -2.65
CA ASP A 54 -18.73 -4.70 -1.61
C ASP A 54 -19.84 -4.29 -0.62
N ASN A 55 -20.11 -3.00 -0.50
CA ASN A 55 -21.13 -2.44 0.41
C ASN A 55 -22.34 -1.84 -0.34
N ARG A 56 -22.51 -2.17 -1.64
CA ARG A 56 -23.50 -1.51 -2.51
C ARG A 56 -24.94 -1.48 -1.97
N GLN A 57 -25.37 -2.56 -1.31
CA GLN A 57 -26.77 -2.70 -0.89
C GLN A 57 -27.13 -1.68 0.20
N ASP A 58 -26.24 -1.48 1.15
CA ASP A 58 -26.44 -0.54 2.25
C ASP A 58 -26.32 0.91 1.75
N LEU A 59 -25.35 1.18 0.86
CA LEU A 59 -25.13 2.50 0.26
C LEU A 59 -26.31 2.96 -0.59
N ASP A 60 -26.87 2.07 -1.42
CA ASP A 60 -28.04 2.37 -2.25
C ASP A 60 -29.28 2.64 -1.38
N ALA A 61 -29.44 1.93 -0.26
CA ALA A 61 -30.54 2.14 0.68
C ALA A 61 -30.46 3.49 1.41
N GLU A 62 -29.24 3.97 1.68
CA GLU A 62 -28.98 5.29 2.28
C GLU A 62 -28.93 6.43 1.24
N GLY A 63 -29.03 6.11 -0.06
CA GLY A 63 -29.11 7.08 -1.14
C GLY A 63 -27.78 7.74 -1.51
N PHE A 64 -26.64 7.12 -1.18
CA PHE A 64 -25.33 7.64 -1.55
C PHE A 64 -25.03 7.44 -3.04
N ASP A 65 -24.52 8.48 -3.70
CA ASP A 65 -23.97 8.38 -5.05
C ASP A 65 -22.55 7.80 -4.99
N ARG A 66 -22.38 6.58 -5.50
CA ARG A 66 -21.12 5.84 -5.46
C ARG A 66 -19.98 6.54 -6.19
N ASP A 67 -20.24 7.22 -7.30
CA ASP A 67 -19.18 7.94 -8.02
C ASP A 67 -18.69 9.15 -7.21
N GLN A 68 -19.62 9.85 -6.53
CA GLN A 68 -19.26 10.96 -5.65
C GLN A 68 -18.49 10.49 -4.41
N VAL A 69 -18.91 9.39 -3.78
CA VAL A 69 -18.18 8.83 -2.62
C VAL A 69 -16.80 8.33 -3.04
N ALA A 70 -16.68 7.67 -4.20
CA ALA A 70 -15.39 7.20 -4.72
C ALA A 70 -14.41 8.35 -4.94
N ALA A 71 -14.89 9.44 -5.55
CA ALA A 71 -14.09 10.64 -5.77
C ALA A 71 -13.64 11.27 -4.45
N ALA A 72 -14.56 11.41 -3.47
CA ALA A 72 -14.25 11.98 -2.16
C ALA A 72 -13.22 11.15 -1.37
N PHE A 73 -13.31 9.81 -1.43
CA PHE A 73 -12.32 8.93 -0.80
C PHE A 73 -10.96 8.97 -1.49
N ALA A 74 -10.90 9.24 -2.80
CA ALA A 74 -9.65 9.26 -3.54
C ALA A 74 -8.80 10.53 -3.32
N GLU A 75 -9.39 11.57 -2.72
CA GLU A 75 -8.67 12.78 -2.32
C GLU A 75 -7.51 12.48 -1.36
N GLU A 76 -6.52 13.37 -1.29
CA GLU A 76 -5.35 13.19 -0.42
C GLU A 76 -5.72 13.32 1.07
N GLU A 77 -6.72 14.15 1.38
CA GLU A 77 -7.26 14.36 2.72
C GLU A 77 -8.79 14.12 2.72
N PRO A 78 -9.24 12.85 2.79
CA PRO A 78 -10.64 12.51 2.57
C PRO A 78 -11.50 12.94 3.77
N ASP A 79 -12.40 13.88 3.49
CA ASP A 79 -13.42 14.39 4.41
C ASP A 79 -14.81 13.91 3.98
N HIS A 80 -15.17 12.69 4.37
CA HIS A 80 -16.47 12.12 4.05
C HIS A 80 -17.01 11.32 5.26
N PRO A 81 -18.33 11.39 5.58
CA PRO A 81 -18.91 10.72 6.74
C PRO A 81 -18.65 9.20 6.78
N LEU A 82 -18.61 8.55 5.62
CA LEU A 82 -18.38 7.11 5.50
C LEU A 82 -16.90 6.70 5.64
N TRP A 83 -15.96 7.65 5.70
CA TRP A 83 -14.52 7.35 5.72
C TRP A 83 -14.14 6.37 6.85
N HIS A 84 -14.67 6.58 8.05
CA HIS A 84 -14.35 5.75 9.20
C HIS A 84 -14.77 4.27 9.01
N HIS A 85 -15.79 3.99 8.20
CA HIS A 85 -16.18 2.62 7.84
C HIS A 85 -15.21 2.01 6.84
N PHE A 86 -14.83 2.78 5.83
CA PHE A 86 -13.83 2.41 4.83
C PHE A 86 -12.48 2.08 5.47
N GLU A 87 -11.98 2.98 6.30
CA GLU A 87 -10.71 2.84 7.02
C GLU A 87 -10.70 1.59 7.90
N ARG A 88 -11.74 1.39 8.71
CA ARG A 88 -11.85 0.23 9.60
C ARG A 88 -11.78 -1.10 8.85
N VAL A 89 -12.38 -1.20 7.66
CA VAL A 89 -12.34 -2.44 6.86
C VAL A 89 -10.93 -2.72 6.36
N HIS A 90 -10.28 -1.73 5.75
CA HIS A 90 -8.93 -1.90 5.19
C HIS A 90 -7.89 -2.17 6.27
N LEU A 91 -7.92 -1.42 7.37
CA LEU A 91 -7.01 -1.66 8.51
C LEU A 91 -7.17 -3.07 9.07
N ARG A 92 -8.41 -3.57 9.20
CA ARG A 92 -8.66 -4.94 9.66
C ARG A 92 -8.07 -5.98 8.69
N GLU A 93 -8.24 -5.79 7.39
CA GLU A 93 -7.74 -6.72 6.39
C GLU A 93 -6.21 -6.73 6.31
N TRP A 94 -5.59 -5.55 6.31
CA TRP A 94 -4.14 -5.43 6.31
C TRP A 94 -3.54 -5.89 7.63
N ASN A 95 -4.19 -5.67 8.77
CA ASN A 95 -3.77 -6.23 10.06
C ASN A 95 -3.70 -7.76 10.06
N ARG A 96 -4.61 -8.41 9.33
CA ARG A 96 -4.62 -9.87 9.16
C ARG A 96 -3.59 -10.36 8.14
N ALA A 97 -3.29 -9.57 7.12
CA ALA A 97 -2.49 -10.02 5.97
C ALA A 97 -0.98 -9.73 6.12
N ILE A 98 -0.62 -8.61 6.72
CA ILE A 98 0.77 -8.14 6.84
C ILE A 98 1.35 -8.64 8.18
N PRO A 99 2.66 -8.93 8.30
CA PRO A 99 3.28 -9.17 9.60
C PRO A 99 3.21 -7.94 10.53
N SER A 100 3.32 -8.15 11.84
CA SER A 100 3.40 -7.03 12.80
C SER A 100 4.72 -6.26 12.61
N PRO A 101 4.73 -4.92 12.75
CA PRO A 101 5.94 -4.10 12.63
C PRO A 101 7.13 -4.62 13.45
N ASP A 102 6.85 -5.08 14.68
CA ASP A 102 7.85 -5.59 15.64
C ASP A 102 8.64 -6.81 15.12
N VAL A 103 8.05 -7.54 14.18
CA VAL A 103 8.61 -8.77 13.60
C VAL A 103 8.64 -8.70 12.07
N SER A 104 8.57 -7.49 11.51
CA SER A 104 8.59 -7.29 10.07
C SER A 104 9.90 -6.67 9.61
N GLY A 105 10.35 -7.03 8.42
CA GLY A 105 11.46 -6.39 7.73
C GLY A 105 11.16 -6.22 6.25
N ILE A 106 11.68 -5.16 5.64
CA ILE A 106 11.63 -4.93 4.20
C ILE A 106 12.93 -5.46 3.58
N GLY A 107 12.81 -6.31 2.57
CA GLY A 107 13.98 -6.83 1.86
C GLY A 107 14.83 -5.71 1.23
N ALA A 108 16.15 -5.79 1.39
CA ALA A 108 17.10 -4.79 0.87
C ALA A 108 17.19 -4.75 -0.67
N ASN A 109 16.68 -5.77 -1.37
CA ASN A 109 16.64 -5.81 -2.83
C ASN A 109 15.26 -5.41 -3.32
N THR A 110 15.15 -4.28 -4.01
CA THR A 110 13.97 -3.97 -4.83
C THR A 110 14.04 -4.69 -6.17
N ARG A 111 12.87 -4.95 -6.76
CA ARG A 111 12.78 -5.36 -8.17
C ARG A 111 12.11 -4.25 -8.98
N LEU A 112 12.77 -3.81 -10.04
CA LEU A 112 12.19 -2.88 -11.00
C LEU A 112 11.10 -3.59 -11.80
N VAL A 113 9.88 -3.04 -11.82
CA VAL A 113 8.73 -3.55 -12.57
C VAL A 113 8.51 -2.73 -13.84
N ALA A 114 8.67 -1.41 -13.74
CA ALA A 114 8.64 -0.43 -14.83
C ALA A 114 9.60 0.74 -14.51
N PRO A 115 9.88 1.69 -15.43
CA PRO A 115 10.86 2.76 -15.21
C PRO A 115 10.67 3.60 -13.93
N ASP A 116 9.44 3.71 -13.46
CA ASP A 116 8.98 4.48 -12.30
C ASP A 116 8.31 3.59 -11.24
N VAL A 117 8.33 2.27 -11.41
CA VAL A 117 7.65 1.31 -10.53
C VAL A 117 8.62 0.27 -10.01
N GLU A 118 8.70 0.17 -8.69
CA GLU A 118 9.55 -0.79 -7.98
C GLU A 118 8.70 -1.58 -6.99
N VAL A 119 9.00 -2.87 -6.80
CA VAL A 119 8.38 -3.69 -5.76
C VAL A 119 9.34 -3.92 -4.60
N LEU A 120 8.80 -3.71 -3.40
CA LEU A 120 9.36 -4.15 -2.14
C LEU A 120 8.64 -5.41 -1.66
N TYR A 121 9.34 -6.18 -0.84
CA TYR A 121 8.75 -7.31 -0.16
C TYR A 121 8.87 -7.13 1.35
N VAL A 122 7.72 -7.13 2.01
CA VAL A 122 7.59 -7.15 3.47
C VAL A 122 7.59 -8.60 3.92
N HIS A 123 8.42 -8.91 4.91
CA HIS A 123 8.68 -10.27 5.36
C HIS A 123 8.45 -10.39 6.87
N ASP A 124 7.99 -11.55 7.29
CA ASP A 124 7.99 -11.93 8.70
C ASP A 124 9.39 -12.44 9.08
N THR A 125 10.02 -11.73 10.01
CA THR A 125 11.37 -12.00 10.51
C THR A 125 11.37 -12.65 11.90
N SER A 126 10.21 -12.98 12.47
CA SER A 126 10.10 -13.58 13.81
C SER A 126 10.93 -14.86 13.96
N ASP A 127 10.92 -15.71 12.95
CA ASP A 127 11.65 -16.98 12.93
C ASP A 127 13.03 -16.88 12.24
N MET A 128 13.60 -15.69 12.05
CA MET A 128 14.91 -15.53 11.41
C MET A 128 16.04 -15.49 12.44
N GLU A 129 16.90 -16.52 12.46
CA GLU A 129 18.17 -16.45 13.19
C GLU A 129 19.08 -15.39 12.54
N ASP A 130 19.54 -14.43 13.35
CA ASP A 130 20.42 -13.32 12.96
C ASP A 130 19.95 -12.46 11.77
N GLY A 131 18.65 -12.47 11.47
CA GLY A 131 18.09 -11.66 10.38
C GLY A 131 18.48 -12.13 8.97
N GLN A 132 18.94 -13.39 8.82
CA GLN A 132 19.36 -13.93 7.52
C GLN A 132 18.39 -14.98 6.97
N TRP A 133 18.23 -14.99 5.65
CA TRP A 133 17.45 -16.01 4.93
C TRP A 133 18.35 -17.19 4.61
N LEU A 134 17.95 -18.40 5.01
CA LEU A 134 18.67 -19.60 4.62
C LEU A 134 18.35 -19.95 3.16
N ARG A 135 19.37 -20.41 2.43
CA ARG A 135 19.23 -20.78 1.02
C ARG A 135 18.23 -21.94 0.86
N GLY A 136 17.18 -21.74 0.06
CA GLY A 136 16.16 -22.74 -0.23
C GLY A 136 14.94 -22.68 0.70
N GLU A 137 14.96 -21.80 1.70
CA GLU A 137 13.81 -21.53 2.55
C GLU A 137 12.74 -20.75 1.77
N GLN A 138 11.48 -21.18 1.87
CA GLN A 138 10.35 -20.44 1.32
C GLN A 138 9.63 -19.72 2.45
N ARG A 139 9.57 -18.40 2.36
CA ARG A 139 8.80 -17.56 3.26
C ARG A 139 7.76 -16.77 2.48
N ARG A 140 6.63 -16.55 3.13
CA ARG A 140 5.58 -15.69 2.57
C ARG A 140 6.11 -14.26 2.59
N ALA A 141 6.18 -13.68 1.40
CA ALA A 141 6.46 -12.27 1.22
C ALA A 141 5.16 -11.54 0.90
N PHE A 142 5.03 -10.33 1.41
CA PHE A 142 3.89 -9.48 1.14
C PHE A 142 4.37 -8.31 0.27
N PRO A 143 4.01 -8.28 -1.03
CA PRO A 143 4.54 -7.28 -1.95
C PRO A 143 3.94 -5.90 -1.67
N ALA A 144 4.77 -4.87 -1.71
CA ALA A 144 4.38 -3.46 -1.72
C ALA A 144 4.93 -2.84 -3.00
N LEU A 145 4.04 -2.54 -3.94
CA LEU A 145 4.38 -1.90 -5.20
C LEU A 145 4.46 -0.39 -4.97
N MET A 146 5.54 0.24 -5.41
CA MET A 146 5.84 1.64 -5.21
C MET A 146 5.95 2.34 -6.56
N ARG A 147 5.39 3.54 -6.69
CA ARG A 147 5.50 4.38 -7.90
C ARG A 147 6.12 5.73 -7.60
N TRP A 148 7.01 6.20 -8.47
CA TRP A 148 7.53 7.55 -8.47
C TRP A 148 6.69 8.43 -9.40
N ASP A 149 6.00 9.43 -8.85
CA ASP A 149 5.12 10.32 -9.64
C ASP A 149 5.84 11.52 -10.29
N GLY A 150 7.17 11.54 -10.25
CA GLY A 150 7.99 12.69 -10.65
C GLY A 150 8.42 13.56 -9.48
N GLN A 151 7.75 13.47 -8.32
CA GLN A 151 8.03 14.27 -7.13
C GLN A 151 8.29 13.45 -5.87
N ARG A 152 7.53 12.37 -5.66
CA ARG A 152 7.63 11.49 -4.50
C ARG A 152 7.31 10.05 -4.85
N TRP A 153 7.81 9.15 -4.01
CA TRP A 153 7.38 7.75 -3.99
C TRP A 153 6.03 7.65 -3.29
N ARG A 154 5.17 6.77 -3.78
CA ARG A 154 3.88 6.41 -3.18
C ARG A 154 3.62 4.91 -3.30
N VAL A 155 2.80 4.38 -2.40
CA VAL A 155 2.33 2.99 -2.44
C VAL A 155 1.31 2.85 -3.58
N LEU A 156 1.73 2.21 -4.65
CA LEU A 156 0.92 1.92 -5.84
C LEU A 156 0.06 0.67 -5.67
N ASN A 157 0.50 -0.33 -4.91
CA ASN A 157 -0.33 -1.48 -4.58
C ASN A 157 0.22 -2.18 -3.34
N LEU A 158 -0.64 -2.95 -2.67
CA LEU A 158 -0.30 -3.66 -1.46
C LEU A 158 -0.92 -5.05 -1.48
N GLY A 159 -0.08 -6.09 -1.42
CA GLY A 159 -0.48 -7.49 -1.52
C GLY A 159 -0.54 -8.04 -2.95
N SER A 160 -0.23 -7.24 -3.96
CA SER A 160 -0.12 -7.62 -5.37
C SER A 160 1.07 -6.92 -6.05
N GLU A 161 1.68 -7.57 -7.05
CA GLU A 161 2.71 -6.96 -7.92
C GLU A 161 2.12 -6.27 -9.16
N SER A 162 0.81 -6.37 -9.36
CA SER A 162 0.12 -5.79 -10.51
C SER A 162 -0.18 -4.31 -10.29
N VAL A 163 -0.02 -3.50 -11.33
CA VAL A 163 -0.42 -2.10 -11.32
C VAL A 163 -1.96 -2.05 -11.25
N PRO A 164 -2.55 -1.38 -10.24
CA PRO A 164 -4.00 -1.32 -10.15
C PRO A 164 -4.58 -0.40 -11.22
N GLN A 165 -5.82 -0.68 -11.62
CA GLN A 165 -6.54 0.12 -12.62
C GLN A 165 -7.93 0.48 -12.08
N PRO A 166 -8.23 1.78 -11.89
CA PRO A 166 -9.56 2.23 -11.51
C PRO A 166 -10.61 1.82 -12.53
N GLY A 167 -11.82 1.53 -12.05
CA GLY A 167 -12.94 1.10 -12.87
C GLY A 167 -14.10 0.56 -12.03
N TRP A 168 -15.17 0.15 -12.71
CA TRP A 168 -16.32 -0.50 -12.08
C TRP A 168 -16.54 -1.89 -12.72
N PRO A 169 -15.83 -2.94 -12.28
CA PRO A 169 -14.97 -3.02 -11.10
C PRO A 169 -13.53 -2.55 -11.33
N PRO A 170 -12.80 -2.20 -10.26
CA PRO A 170 -11.38 -1.91 -10.34
C PRO A 170 -10.58 -3.22 -10.51
N THR A 171 -9.35 -3.12 -11.00
CA THR A 171 -8.38 -4.23 -11.04
C THR A 171 -7.32 -4.00 -9.96
N LEU A 172 -7.14 -4.98 -9.07
CA LEU A 172 -6.19 -4.93 -7.94
C LEU A 172 -5.13 -6.05 -7.97
N THR A 173 -5.33 -7.07 -8.82
CA THR A 173 -4.51 -8.30 -8.89
C THR A 173 -4.12 -8.63 -10.31
#